data_AF-A0A523RZN1-F1
#
_entry.id   AF-A0A523RZN1-F1
#
_cell.length_a   1.000
_cell.length_b   1.000
_cell.length_c   1.000
_cell.angle_alpha   90.00
_cell.angle_beta   90.00
_cell.angle_gamma   90.00
#
_symmetry.space_group_name_H-M   'P 1'
#
loop_
_entity.id
_entity.type
_entity.pdbx_description
1 polymer ?
#
loop_
_entity_poly.entity_id
_entity_poly.type
_entity_poly.pdbx_seq_one_letter_code
_entity_poly.pdbx_strand_id
1 'polypeptide(L)'
;MVNTIPYTSSGKTERLVRNVHLVIGMIVMLIQLLTLDFVIWFRTTGLAFPLFIIIIGVVYGFLSSAESDEEFFRNIIEPRVDTVTQEERGRFLQFRKTTRRMVLVCGYVYAVIFQFIWLSIAGMGDIALLGLFMMPALFASVVALGATPILMIIERARYRDIRHLREVERKDLRIRVRSGNLGQSTSPPDYNSG
;
A
#
# COMPACT_ATOMS: atom_id res chain seq x y z
N MET A 1 28.93 -20.16 -6.14
CA MET A 1 28.45 -19.06 -7.01
C MET A 1 27.15 -18.54 -6.41
N VAL A 2 27.17 -17.32 -5.88
CA VAL A 2 26.01 -16.69 -5.23
C VAL A 2 25.08 -16.20 -6.34
N ASN A 3 23.88 -16.77 -6.43
CA ASN A 3 22.82 -16.26 -7.30
C ASN A 3 22.38 -14.89 -6.74
N THR A 4 22.94 -13.81 -7.26
CA THR A 4 22.46 -12.45 -7.04
C THR A 4 21.06 -12.34 -7.65
N ILE A 5 20.04 -12.40 -6.79
CA ILE A 5 18.64 -12.24 -7.19
C ILE A 5 18.49 -10.79 -7.70
N PRO A 6 18.19 -10.56 -8.99
CA PRO A 6 18.16 -9.21 -9.52
C PRO A 6 16.96 -8.45 -8.93
N TYR A 7 17.23 -7.39 -8.16
CA TYR A 7 16.24 -6.43 -7.68
C TYR A 7 15.84 -5.40 -8.78
N THR A 8 16.42 -5.52 -9.97
CA THR A 8 16.33 -4.56 -11.05
C THR A 8 15.02 -4.71 -11.86
N SER A 9 14.02 -3.88 -11.56
CA SER A 9 13.08 -3.22 -12.53
C SER A 9 11.71 -2.83 -11.95
N SER A 10 11.41 -3.12 -10.67
CA SER A 10 10.06 -2.87 -10.11
C SER A 10 9.68 -1.38 -10.11
N GLY A 11 10.60 -0.45 -9.86
CA GLY A 11 10.26 0.96 -9.61
C GLY A 11 9.50 1.67 -10.75
N LYS A 12 9.92 1.47 -12.00
CA LYS A 12 9.26 2.09 -13.18
C LYS A 12 7.94 1.40 -13.51
N THR A 13 7.92 0.07 -13.48
CA THR A 13 6.71 -0.72 -13.74
C THR A 13 5.65 -0.48 -12.68
N GLU A 14 6.02 -0.32 -11.42
CA GLU A 14 5.09 -0.02 -10.32
C GLU A 14 4.48 1.37 -10.45
N ARG A 15 5.28 2.39 -10.79
CA ARG A 15 4.76 3.75 -11.07
C ARG A 15 3.87 3.77 -12.31
N LEU A 16 4.22 3.01 -13.35
CA LEU A 16 3.41 2.85 -14.55
C LEU A 16 2.07 2.19 -14.22
N VAL A 17 2.08 1.06 -13.51
CA VAL A 17 0.87 0.35 -13.08
C VAL A 17 -0.01 1.27 -12.23
N ARG A 18 0.56 2.01 -11.28
CA ARG A 18 -0.18 3.00 -10.48
C ARG A 18 -0.84 4.08 -11.36
N ASN A 19 -0.06 4.70 -12.24
CA ASN A 19 -0.56 5.77 -13.11
C ASN A 19 -1.63 5.25 -14.06
N VAL A 20 -1.47 4.03 -14.59
CA VAL A 20 -2.48 3.35 -15.42
C VAL A 20 -3.76 3.13 -14.62
N HIS A 21 -3.69 2.69 -13.36
CA HIS A 21 -4.88 2.51 -12.52
C HIS A 21 -5.60 3.83 -12.24
N LEU A 22 -4.87 4.89 -11.91
CA LEU A 22 -5.45 6.22 -11.71
C LEU A 22 -6.12 6.74 -12.98
N VAL A 23 -5.44 6.62 -14.12
CA VAL A 23 -5.95 7.07 -15.43
C VAL A 23 -7.19 6.28 -15.84
N ILE A 24 -7.16 4.95 -15.72
CA ILE A 24 -8.33 4.10 -16.03
C ILE A 24 -9.50 4.46 -15.10
N GLY A 25 -9.27 4.60 -13.79
CA GLY A 25 -10.31 5.01 -12.85
C GLY A 25 -10.94 6.35 -13.22
N MET A 26 -10.12 7.35 -13.53
CA MET A 26 -10.60 8.67 -13.96
C MET A 26 -11.38 8.62 -15.28
N ILE A 27 -10.91 7.86 -16.27
CA ILE A 27 -11.61 7.69 -17.55
C ILE A 27 -12.97 7.03 -17.36
N VAL A 28 -13.04 5.96 -16.57
CA VAL A 28 -14.31 5.25 -16.31
C VAL A 28 -15.29 6.15 -15.58
N MET A 29 -14.83 6.92 -14.58
CA MET A 29 -15.68 7.95 -13.93
C MET A 29 -16.24 8.95 -14.93
N LEU A 30 -15.37 9.48 -15.82
CA LEU A 30 -15.75 10.52 -16.78
C LEU A 30 -16.79 9.99 -17.79
N ILE A 31 -16.60 8.79 -18.33
CA ILE A 31 -17.53 8.17 -19.28
C ILE A 31 -18.89 7.91 -18.62
N GLN A 32 -18.89 7.42 -17.37
CA GLN A 32 -20.13 7.09 -16.66
C GLN A 32 -20.92 8.33 -16.25
N LEU A 33 -20.23 9.41 -15.88
CA LEU A 33 -20.88 10.69 -15.57
C LEU A 33 -21.59 11.32 -16.79
N LEU A 34 -21.11 11.02 -18.00
CA LEU A 34 -21.71 11.50 -19.26
C LEU A 34 -22.87 10.61 -19.77
N THR A 35 -22.99 9.38 -19.26
CA THR A 35 -23.91 8.36 -19.81
C THR A 35 -25.05 7.99 -18.86
N LEU A 36 -24.94 8.30 -17.58
CA LEU A 36 -25.95 7.99 -16.57
C LEU A 36 -26.47 9.28 -15.92
N ASP A 37 -27.79 9.31 -15.68
CA ASP A 37 -28.38 10.35 -14.83
C ASP A 37 -27.69 10.38 -13.47
N PHE A 38 -27.42 11.59 -12.95
CA PHE A 38 -26.63 11.79 -11.73
C PHE A 38 -27.12 10.95 -10.53
N VAL A 39 -28.44 10.78 -10.39
CA VAL A 39 -29.05 9.98 -9.30
C VAL A 39 -28.79 8.49 -9.48
N ILE A 40 -28.84 8.00 -10.73
CA ILE A 40 -28.57 6.59 -11.07
C ILE A 40 -27.06 6.33 -10.97
N TRP A 41 -26.24 7.27 -11.44
CA TRP A 41 -24.79 7.24 -11.33
C TRP A 41 -24.32 7.13 -9.87
N PHE A 42 -24.92 7.91 -8.96
CA PHE A 42 -24.61 7.87 -7.53
C PHE A 42 -25.05 6.56 -6.85
N ARG A 43 -26.19 5.98 -7.28
CA ARG A 43 -26.77 4.76 -6.67
C ARG A 43 -26.26 3.44 -7.26
N THR A 44 -25.45 3.44 -8.31
CA THR A 44 -25.06 2.21 -9.03
C THR A 44 -23.57 1.87 -8.90
N THR A 45 -23.15 0.81 -9.59
CA THR A 45 -21.76 0.38 -9.76
C THR A 45 -20.84 1.45 -10.36
N GLY A 46 -21.39 2.51 -10.96
CA GLY A 46 -20.63 3.53 -11.67
C GLY A 46 -19.68 4.33 -10.76
N LEU A 47 -20.09 4.71 -9.56
CA LEU A 47 -19.19 5.40 -8.63
C LEU A 47 -18.21 4.45 -7.93
N ALA A 48 -18.69 3.28 -7.53
CA ALA A 48 -17.98 2.38 -6.62
C ALA A 48 -16.69 1.81 -7.20
N PHE A 49 -16.76 1.26 -8.42
CA PHE A 49 -15.62 0.57 -9.02
C PHE A 49 -14.44 1.51 -9.35
N PRO A 50 -14.66 2.68 -9.99
CA PRO A 50 -13.59 3.65 -10.22
C PRO A 50 -13.03 4.24 -8.93
N LEU A 51 -13.88 4.52 -7.95
CA LEU A 51 -13.46 5.06 -6.66
C LEU A 51 -12.55 4.08 -5.92
N PHE A 52 -12.90 2.78 -5.88
CA PHE A 52 -12.04 1.77 -5.28
C PHE A 52 -10.73 1.58 -6.04
N ILE A 53 -10.73 1.63 -7.38
CA ILE A 53 -9.50 1.59 -8.18
C ILE A 53 -8.59 2.77 -7.85
N ILE A 54 -9.15 3.97 -7.75
CA ILE A 54 -8.38 5.18 -7.38
C ILE A 54 -7.81 5.03 -5.98
N ILE A 55 -8.61 4.55 -5.01
CA ILE A 55 -8.14 4.34 -3.63
C ILE A 55 -7.01 3.30 -3.59
N ILE A 56 -7.11 2.19 -4.33
CA ILE A 56 -6.00 1.23 -4.46
C ILE A 56 -4.77 1.94 -5.03
N GLY A 57 -4.92 2.72 -6.11
CA GLY A 57 -3.82 3.46 -6.73
C GLY A 57 -3.17 4.48 -5.80
N VAL A 58 -3.96 5.16 -4.97
CA VAL A 58 -3.49 6.14 -3.98
C VAL A 58 -2.77 5.44 -2.82
N VAL A 59 -3.41 4.44 -2.18
CA VAL A 59 -2.80 3.66 -1.08
C VAL A 59 -1.52 2.98 -1.56
N TYR A 60 -1.54 2.42 -2.77
CA TYR A 60 -0.35 1.86 -3.40
C TYR A 60 0.70 2.92 -3.73
N GLY A 61 0.30 4.11 -4.13
CA GLY A 61 1.18 5.24 -4.39
C GLY A 61 1.90 5.76 -3.16
N PHE A 62 1.30 5.60 -1.97
CA PHE A 62 1.94 5.88 -0.68
C PHE A 62 2.90 4.77 -0.23
N LEU A 63 2.83 3.58 -0.82
CA LEU A 63 3.85 2.55 -0.59
C LEU A 63 5.12 2.91 -1.38
N SER A 64 6.27 2.85 -0.70
CA SER A 64 7.59 3.22 -1.25
C SER A 64 7.90 2.49 -2.56
N SER A 65 8.55 3.16 -3.51
CA SER A 65 9.05 2.51 -4.74
C SER A 65 10.32 1.69 -4.46
N ALA A 66 10.71 0.79 -5.37
CA ALA A 66 11.97 0.04 -5.26
C ALA A 66 13.21 0.92 -5.00
N GLU A 67 13.35 2.07 -5.68
CA GLU A 67 14.41 3.05 -5.43
C GLU A 67 14.34 3.63 -4.01
N SER A 68 13.13 3.85 -3.51
CA SER A 68 12.89 4.37 -2.16
C SER A 68 13.13 3.30 -1.10
N ASP A 69 12.93 2.02 -1.41
CA ASP A 69 13.29 0.91 -0.51
C ASP A 69 14.80 0.75 -0.38
N GLU A 70 15.54 0.87 -1.49
CA GLU A 70 17.00 0.83 -1.49
C GLU A 70 17.58 2.03 -0.73
N GLU A 71 17.05 3.22 -0.98
CA GLU A 71 17.44 4.44 -0.27
C GLU A 71 17.08 4.37 1.21
N PHE A 72 15.89 3.87 1.55
CA PHE A 72 15.49 3.62 2.93
C PHE A 72 16.43 2.61 3.60
N PHE A 73 16.78 1.53 2.91
CA PHE A 73 17.71 0.54 3.45
C PHE A 73 19.06 1.17 3.77
N ARG A 74 19.64 1.89 2.81
CA ARG A 74 20.96 2.51 2.92
C ARG A 74 21.02 3.63 3.96
N ASN A 75 19.95 4.43 4.09
CA ASN A 75 19.97 5.63 4.93
C ASN A 75 19.37 5.40 6.33
N ILE A 76 18.52 4.39 6.51
CA ILE A 76 17.80 4.15 7.76
C ILE A 76 18.18 2.82 8.41
N ILE A 77 18.34 1.74 7.63
CA ILE A 77 18.58 0.40 8.18
C ILE A 77 20.08 0.15 8.36
N GLU A 78 20.86 0.32 7.30
CA GLU A 78 22.30 0.05 7.27
C GLU A 78 23.09 0.82 8.34
N PRO A 79 22.81 2.11 8.65
CA PRO A 79 23.53 2.83 9.69
C PRO A 79 23.20 2.39 11.12
N ARG A 80 22.17 1.55 11.30
CA ARG A 80 21.63 1.15 12.61
C ARG A 80 21.84 -0.33 12.92
N VAL A 81 22.58 -1.03 12.07
CA VAL A 81 22.87 -2.46 12.20
C VAL A 81 24.36 -2.65 11.92
N ASP A 82 25.08 -3.24 12.88
CA ASP A 82 26.56 -3.30 12.86
C ASP A 82 27.13 -4.03 11.65
N THR A 83 26.46 -5.10 11.19
CA THR A 83 26.84 -5.85 9.99
C THR A 83 25.62 -6.35 9.26
N VAL A 84 25.52 -6.04 7.97
CA VAL A 84 24.48 -6.53 7.08
C VAL A 84 25.13 -7.27 5.92
N THR A 85 24.78 -8.54 5.74
CA THR A 85 25.23 -9.31 4.58
C THR A 85 24.48 -8.91 3.30
N GLN A 86 25.12 -9.07 2.14
CA GLN A 86 24.45 -8.84 0.84
C GLN A 86 23.21 -9.73 0.66
N GLU A 87 23.21 -10.92 1.27
CA GLU A 87 22.07 -11.83 1.23
C GLU A 87 20.89 -11.32 2.07
N GLU A 88 21.14 -10.80 3.28
CA GLU A 88 20.11 -10.20 4.13
C GLU A 88 19.51 -8.94 3.50
N ARG A 89 20.35 -8.10 2.88
CA ARG A 89 19.89 -6.96 2.08
C ARG A 89 18.94 -7.41 0.96
N GLY A 90 19.34 -8.42 0.19
CA GLY A 90 18.52 -8.96 -0.89
C GLY A 90 17.16 -9.48 -0.39
N ARG A 91 17.16 -10.22 0.72
CA ARG A 91 15.95 -10.77 1.34
C ARG A 91 15.04 -9.68 1.91
N PHE A 92 15.60 -8.64 2.52
CA PHE A 92 14.85 -7.48 3.02
C PHE A 92 14.13 -6.74 1.88
N LEU A 93 14.86 -6.43 0.82
CA LEU A 93 14.30 -5.77 -0.35
C LEU A 93 13.23 -6.64 -1.04
N GLN A 94 13.46 -7.96 -1.12
CA GLN A 94 12.47 -8.90 -1.64
C GLN A 94 11.21 -8.98 -0.76
N PHE A 95 11.36 -8.90 0.57
CA PHE A 95 10.25 -8.84 1.50
C PHE A 95 9.40 -7.57 1.29
N ARG A 96 10.02 -6.39 1.14
CA ARG A 96 9.29 -5.14 0.84
C ARG A 96 8.55 -5.19 -0.49
N LYS A 97 9.16 -5.78 -1.52
CA LYS A 97 8.50 -6.01 -2.82
C LYS A 97 7.32 -6.99 -2.70
N THR A 98 7.47 -8.05 -1.91
CA THR A 98 6.38 -9.00 -1.64
C THR A 98 5.25 -8.32 -0.87
N THR A 99 5.60 -7.45 0.07
CA THR A 99 4.64 -6.64 0.84
C THR A 99 3.77 -5.79 -0.08
N ARG A 100 4.38 -5.05 -1.00
CA ARG A 100 3.66 -4.27 -2.02
C ARG A 100 2.69 -5.10 -2.84
N ARG A 101 3.15 -6.25 -3.35
CA ARG A 101 2.31 -7.16 -4.16
C ARG A 101 1.13 -7.69 -3.36
N MET A 102 1.34 -8.07 -2.12
CA MET A 102 0.26 -8.56 -1.26
C MET A 102 -0.77 -7.46 -0.96
N VAL A 103 -0.34 -6.23 -0.70
CA VAL A 103 -1.28 -5.10 -0.52
C VAL A 103 -2.11 -4.87 -1.78
N LEU A 104 -1.51 -4.92 -2.98
CA LEU A 104 -2.26 -4.82 -4.24
C LEU A 104 -3.28 -5.95 -4.41
N VAL A 105 -2.87 -7.20 -4.22
CA VAL A 105 -3.76 -8.37 -4.35
C VAL A 105 -4.91 -8.28 -3.36
N CYS A 106 -4.63 -7.99 -2.09
CA CYS A 106 -5.65 -7.73 -1.08
C CYS A 106 -6.57 -6.57 -1.50
N GLY A 107 -6.01 -5.48 -2.03
CA GLY A 107 -6.75 -4.35 -2.55
C GLY A 107 -7.82 -4.74 -3.57
N TYR A 108 -7.46 -5.56 -4.58
CA TYR A 108 -8.43 -6.05 -5.57
C TYR A 108 -9.49 -6.96 -4.98
N VAL A 109 -9.10 -7.89 -4.11
CA VAL A 109 -10.04 -8.80 -3.45
C VAL A 109 -11.05 -7.98 -2.63
N TYR A 110 -10.56 -7.00 -1.86
CA TYR A 110 -11.44 -6.11 -1.10
C TYR A 110 -12.29 -5.22 -1.99
N ALA A 111 -11.80 -4.77 -3.15
CA ALA A 111 -12.62 -3.96 -4.06
C ALA A 111 -13.82 -4.76 -4.56
N VAL A 112 -13.64 -6.05 -4.87
CA VAL A 112 -14.75 -6.93 -5.24
C VAL A 112 -15.74 -7.08 -4.08
N ILE A 113 -15.25 -7.34 -2.86
CA ILE A 113 -16.10 -7.47 -1.67
C ILE A 113 -16.88 -6.18 -1.41
N PHE A 114 -16.19 -5.04 -1.38
CA PHE A 114 -16.80 -3.74 -1.13
C PHE A 114 -17.74 -3.30 -2.26
N GLN A 115 -17.51 -3.74 -3.50
CA GLN A 115 -18.46 -3.56 -4.60
C GLN A 115 -19.79 -4.26 -4.30
N PHE A 116 -19.75 -5.50 -3.81
CA PHE A 116 -20.97 -6.22 -3.43
C PHE A 116 -21.68 -5.53 -2.27
N ILE A 117 -20.94 -5.11 -1.24
CA ILE A 117 -21.55 -4.42 -0.10
C ILE A 117 -22.15 -3.07 -0.55
N TRP A 118 -21.45 -2.32 -1.41
CA TRP A 118 -21.95 -1.08 -1.99
C TRP A 118 -23.28 -1.30 -2.71
N LEU A 119 -23.37 -2.33 -3.57
CA LEU A 119 -24.59 -2.68 -4.28
C LEU A 119 -25.73 -3.04 -3.33
N SER A 120 -25.45 -3.82 -2.28
CA SER A 120 -26.46 -4.18 -1.28
C SER A 120 -26.99 -2.97 -0.53
N ILE A 121 -26.10 -2.06 -0.12
CA ILE A 121 -26.48 -0.83 0.58
C ILE A 121 -27.27 0.08 -0.35
N ALA A 122 -26.81 0.29 -1.58
CA ALA A 122 -27.51 1.16 -2.54
C ALA A 122 -28.93 0.68 -2.87
N GLY A 123 -29.19 -0.62 -2.79
CA GLY A 123 -30.53 -1.21 -2.93
C GLY A 123 -31.51 -0.87 -1.80
N MET A 124 -31.04 -0.32 -0.67
CA MET A 124 -31.88 0.02 0.50
C MET A 124 -32.51 1.43 0.43
N GLY A 125 -32.26 2.21 -0.62
CA GLY A 125 -32.86 3.54 -0.82
C GLY A 125 -32.23 4.64 0.03
N ASP A 126 -33.00 5.68 0.39
CA ASP A 126 -32.48 6.94 0.93
C ASP A 126 -31.77 6.81 2.30
N ILE A 127 -32.09 5.77 3.08
CA ILE A 127 -31.45 5.48 4.38
C ILE A 127 -29.98 5.04 4.20
N ALA A 128 -29.60 4.65 2.99
CA ALA A 128 -28.31 4.05 2.69
C ALA A 128 -27.17 5.05 2.40
N LEU A 129 -27.51 6.33 2.21
CA LEU A 129 -26.58 7.41 1.85
C LEU A 129 -25.39 7.53 2.80
N LEU A 130 -25.63 7.45 4.11
CA LEU A 130 -24.58 7.51 5.12
C LEU A 130 -23.63 6.29 5.03
N GLY A 131 -24.17 5.11 4.78
CA GLY A 131 -23.38 3.89 4.59
C GLY A 131 -22.50 3.97 3.35
N LEU A 132 -23.04 4.45 2.24
CA LEU A 132 -22.28 4.66 0.99
C LEU A 132 -21.18 5.71 1.15
N PHE A 133 -21.43 6.78 1.92
CA PHE A 133 -20.43 7.83 2.17
C PHE A 133 -19.23 7.32 2.99
N MET A 134 -19.45 6.38 3.92
CA MET A 134 -18.39 5.83 4.78
C MET A 134 -17.56 4.72 4.10
N MET A 135 -18.12 4.06 3.09
CA MET A 135 -17.48 2.93 2.39
C MET A 135 -16.07 3.21 1.85
N PRO A 136 -15.78 4.38 1.23
CA PRO A 136 -14.45 4.68 0.70
C PRO A 136 -13.39 4.74 1.79
N ALA A 137 -13.70 5.35 2.94
CA ALA A 137 -12.77 5.46 4.07
C ALA A 137 -12.53 4.10 4.74
N LEU A 138 -13.58 3.30 4.89
CA LEU A 138 -13.49 1.93 5.38
C LEU A 138 -12.63 1.08 4.44
N PHE A 139 -12.89 1.16 3.13
CA PHE A 139 -12.12 0.46 2.12
C PHE A 139 -10.63 0.83 2.16
N ALA A 140 -10.30 2.12 2.18
CA ALA A 140 -8.91 2.59 2.26
C ALA A 140 -8.18 2.03 3.50
N SER A 141 -8.87 2.01 4.64
CA SER A 141 -8.33 1.48 5.90
C SER A 141 -8.11 -0.03 5.83
N VAL A 142 -9.04 -0.77 5.22
CA VAL A 142 -8.93 -2.22 5.01
C VAL A 142 -7.83 -2.56 4.01
N VAL A 143 -7.63 -1.79 2.94
CA VAL A 143 -6.50 -2.01 2.02
C VAL A 143 -5.16 -1.74 2.71
N ALA A 144 -5.07 -0.67 3.51
CA ALA A 144 -3.85 -0.33 4.24
C ALA A 144 -3.45 -1.38 5.29
N LEU A 145 -4.43 -1.94 6.00
CA LEU A 145 -4.18 -2.81 7.15
C LEU A 145 -4.42 -4.30 6.86
N GLY A 146 -5.27 -4.64 5.89
CA GLY A 146 -5.76 -6.00 5.67
C GLY A 146 -4.71 -6.99 5.18
N ALA A 147 -3.63 -6.50 4.55
CA ALA A 147 -2.50 -7.35 4.19
C ALA A 147 -1.65 -7.76 5.42
N THR A 148 -1.74 -7.03 6.54
CA THR A 148 -0.85 -7.19 7.70
C THR A 148 -0.79 -8.62 8.25
N PRO A 149 -1.92 -9.33 8.49
CA PRO A 149 -1.87 -10.70 9.00
C PRO A 149 -1.13 -11.67 8.06
N ILE A 150 -1.36 -11.54 6.75
CA ILE A 150 -0.70 -12.34 5.72
C ILE A 150 0.80 -12.05 5.72
N LEU A 151 1.19 -10.77 5.82
CA LEU A 151 2.59 -10.36 5.90
C LEU A 151 3.29 -10.88 7.15
N MET A 152 2.60 -10.92 8.30
CA MET A 152 3.14 -11.51 9.52
C MET A 152 3.40 -13.01 9.37
N ILE A 153 2.54 -13.74 8.66
CA ILE A 153 2.73 -15.16 8.37
C ILE A 153 3.93 -15.36 7.42
N ILE A 154 3.99 -14.59 6.33
CA ILE A 154 5.09 -14.64 5.36
C ILE A 154 6.43 -14.31 6.03
N GLU A 155 6.45 -13.30 6.89
CA GLU A 155 7.64 -12.93 7.68
C GLU A 155 8.14 -14.12 8.51
N ARG A 156 7.25 -14.75 9.28
CA ARG A 156 7.60 -15.88 10.15
C ARG A 156 8.05 -17.12 9.37
N ALA A 157 7.42 -17.37 8.22
CA ALA A 157 7.66 -18.59 7.44
C ALA A 157 8.90 -18.50 6.53
N ARG A 158 9.16 -17.31 5.93
CA ARG A 158 10.13 -17.17 4.84
C ARG A 158 11.24 -16.16 5.09
N TYR A 159 11.06 -15.25 6.04
CA TYR A 159 11.94 -14.10 6.26
C TYR A 159 12.35 -13.95 7.73
N ARG A 160 12.48 -15.07 8.45
CA ARG A 160 12.81 -15.11 9.88
C ARG A 160 14.20 -14.54 10.17
N ASP A 161 15.11 -14.70 9.23
CA ASP A 161 16.50 -14.25 9.23
C ASP A 161 16.62 -12.72 9.21
N ILE A 162 15.79 -12.02 8.43
CA ILE A 162 15.81 -10.54 8.36
C ILE A 162 14.96 -9.86 9.46
N ARG A 163 14.51 -10.61 10.47
CA ARG A 163 13.61 -10.10 11.52
C ARG A 163 14.24 -8.95 12.30
N HIS A 164 15.55 -9.01 12.54
CA HIS A 164 16.31 -7.96 13.22
C HIS A 164 16.30 -6.64 12.43
N LEU A 165 16.47 -6.70 11.10
CA LEU A 165 16.36 -5.53 10.20
C LEU A 165 14.95 -4.92 10.25
N ARG A 166 13.92 -5.76 10.33
CA ARG A 166 12.52 -5.33 10.44
C ARG A 166 12.16 -4.73 11.79
N GLU A 167 12.84 -5.12 12.86
CA GLU A 167 12.66 -4.50 14.17
C GLU A 167 13.18 -3.07 14.17
N VAL A 168 14.28 -2.79 13.46
CA VAL A 168 14.79 -1.43 13.24
C VAL A 168 13.76 -0.59 12.48
N GLU A 169 13.20 -1.12 11.40
CA GLU A 169 12.12 -0.46 10.63
C GLU A 169 10.90 -0.15 11.53
N ARG A 170 10.45 -1.10 12.35
CA ARG A 170 9.31 -0.90 13.28
C ARG A 170 9.61 0.15 14.34
N LYS A 171 10.84 0.18 14.88
CA LYS A 171 11.26 1.19 15.85
C LYS A 171 11.26 2.58 15.21
N ASP A 172 11.79 2.70 13.99
CA ASP A 172 11.78 3.97 13.23
C ASP A 172 10.35 4.48 13.00
N LEU A 173 9.45 3.60 12.54
CA LEU A 173 8.04 3.94 12.32
C LEU A 173 7.35 4.41 13.61
N ARG A 174 7.61 3.75 14.75
CA ARG A 174 7.04 4.16 16.05
C ARG A 174 7.53 5.55 16.46
N ILE A 175 8.80 5.85 16.23
CA ILE A 175 9.38 7.16 16.55
C ILE A 175 8.76 8.24 15.67
N ARG A 176 8.65 8.00 14.36
CA ARG A 176 8.00 8.93 13.42
C ARG A 176 6.55 9.22 13.79
N VAL A 177 5.77 8.19 14.10
CA VAL A 177 4.37 8.34 14.56
C VAL A 177 4.29 9.17 15.83
N ARG A 178 5.18 8.92 16.81
CA ARG A 178 5.20 9.65 18.08
C ARG A 178 5.62 11.11 17.93
N SER A 179 6.46 11.41 16.94
CA SER A 179 6.93 12.76 16.61
C SER A 179 6.00 13.56 15.70
N GLY A 180 4.92 12.97 15.17
CA GLY A 180 4.06 13.62 14.18
C GLY A 180 4.67 13.78 12.78
N ASN A 181 5.93 13.35 12.57
CA ASN A 181 6.69 13.51 11.33
C ASN A 181 6.54 12.33 10.36
N LEU A 182 5.30 11.91 10.07
CA LEU A 182 5.03 10.84 9.09
C LEU A 182 5.36 11.22 7.63
N GLY A 183 5.75 12.48 7.36
CA GLY A 183 6.04 12.98 6.01
C GLY A 183 7.45 13.53 5.78
N GLN A 184 8.32 13.58 6.78
CA GLN A 184 9.67 14.14 6.63
C GLN A 184 10.71 13.02 6.43
N SER A 185 11.30 12.99 5.23
CA SER A 185 12.60 12.35 5.01
C SER A 185 13.66 13.21 5.70
N THR A 186 13.96 12.92 6.95
CA THR A 186 15.07 13.54 7.65
C THR A 186 16.12 12.50 7.97
N SER A 187 17.36 12.91 7.79
CA SER A 187 18.61 12.28 8.21
C SER A 187 18.49 11.58 9.56
N PRO A 188 19.29 10.51 9.79
CA PRO A 188 19.21 9.75 11.03
C PRO A 188 19.33 10.67 12.25
N PRO A 189 18.53 10.45 13.31
CA PRO A 189 18.75 11.14 14.58
C PRO A 189 20.14 10.80 15.10
N ASP A 190 20.89 11.79 15.55
CA ASP A 190 22.12 11.58 16.29
C ASP A 190 21.78 10.90 17.62
N TYR A 191 21.98 9.59 17.70
CA TYR A 191 21.82 8.81 18.94
C TYR A 191 23.01 8.95 19.89
N ASN A 192 23.97 9.85 19.60
CA ASN A 192 25.13 10.13 20.44
C ASN A 192 24.92 11.39 21.29
N SER A 193 23.92 11.37 22.17
CA SER A 193 23.88 12.31 23.30
C SER A 193 23.13 11.74 24.49
N GLY A 194 23.88 11.15 25.44
CA GLY A 194 23.41 10.78 26.77
C GLY A 194 23.70 9.34 27.17
#